data_AF-A0AAD3CX26-F1
#
_entry.id   AF-A0AAD3CX26-F1
#
_cell.length_a   1.000
_cell.length_b   1.000
_cell.length_c   1.000
_cell.angle_alpha   90.00
_cell.angle_beta   90.00
_cell.angle_gamma   90.00
#
_symmetry.space_group_name_H-M   'P 1'
#
loop_
_entity.id
_entity.type
_entity.pdbx_description
1 polymer ?
#
loop_
_entity_poly.entity_id
_entity_poly.type
_entity_poly.pdbx_seq_one_letter_code
_entity_poly.pdbx_strand_id
1 'polypeptide(L)'
;MSFTSETKENEDQPLVVWLNDSNSNKFAKERTVSSSYASDDEENIGSTHNKNKTFQNKKQLPIAEEQRDRTSSSTSQAHWKYACILSAITYVLTFSFIAFRKASSSSSPQLLSTDDAQAYTRSNIIFGHLHMAKTGGTTLNGIMANRFERVCGNKGYSYDAYLANERAKEASHVTDKESIKLSSKYGHDRVKKSTIYEIGFEDCDYISTEEENPQWWIDNFGVGRFHNGTVMELHVPCRDPIDHLMSQCNYFHHTIDCDAENDKDFFKSIEKCYVYLGRYSHRLRHHFGVKCFDFHQEFTTYVDLMAKELQERRFISEPYIKRETNRPRNKASECIWGRQDLIEKAREYLLENVEYYQFCDECIGSEDDLIIASN
;
A
#
# COMPACT_ATOMS: atom_id res chain seq x y z
N MET A 1 27.69 -50.93 -51.17
CA MET A 1 28.75 -49.96 -50.84
C MET A 1 28.52 -49.50 -49.42
N SER A 2 29.51 -49.78 -48.60
CA SER A 2 29.56 -49.56 -47.15
C SER A 2 29.66 -48.08 -46.81
N PHE A 3 29.01 -47.64 -45.73
CA PHE A 3 29.67 -47.12 -44.54
C PHE A 3 28.62 -46.88 -43.44
N THR A 4 28.82 -47.57 -42.32
CA THR A 4 28.12 -47.43 -41.05
C THR A 4 28.87 -46.45 -40.15
N SER A 5 28.09 -45.72 -39.34
CA SER A 5 28.32 -45.36 -37.93
C SER A 5 29.59 -44.61 -37.51
N GLU A 6 29.40 -43.44 -36.88
CA GLU A 6 29.68 -43.16 -35.46
C GLU A 6 29.95 -41.66 -35.25
N THR A 7 29.05 -40.99 -34.52
CA THR A 7 29.36 -39.73 -33.82
C THR A 7 28.97 -39.91 -32.35
N LYS A 8 29.99 -40.05 -31.51
CA LYS A 8 29.92 -39.92 -30.05
C LYS A 8 30.60 -38.61 -29.63
N GLU A 9 29.89 -37.89 -28.77
CA GLU A 9 30.30 -37.04 -27.65
C GLU A 9 31.72 -36.49 -27.59
N ASN A 10 31.82 -35.16 -27.40
CA ASN A 10 32.54 -34.64 -26.25
C ASN A 10 31.97 -33.29 -25.81
N GLU A 11 31.68 -33.22 -24.51
CA GLU A 11 31.45 -32.02 -23.70
C GLU A 11 32.68 -31.10 -23.78
N ASP A 12 32.46 -29.79 -23.85
CA ASP A 12 33.38 -28.81 -23.27
C ASP A 12 32.63 -27.51 -22.92
N GLN A 13 32.63 -27.19 -21.64
CA GLN A 13 32.12 -25.94 -21.06
C GLN A 13 33.09 -24.78 -21.33
N PRO A 14 32.63 -23.53 -21.49
CA PRO A 14 33.53 -22.38 -21.51
C PRO A 14 33.89 -21.91 -20.09
N LEU A 15 35.21 -21.92 -19.82
CA LEU A 15 35.85 -21.23 -18.69
C LEU A 15 35.59 -19.72 -18.74
N VAL A 16 35.04 -19.18 -17.66
CA VAL A 16 34.99 -17.74 -17.36
C VAL A 16 36.36 -17.30 -16.84
N VAL A 17 37.08 -16.51 -17.64
CA VAL A 17 38.32 -15.84 -17.23
C VAL A 17 37.98 -14.49 -16.62
N TRP A 18 38.29 -14.34 -15.33
CA TRP A 18 38.35 -13.06 -14.64
C TRP A 18 39.67 -12.37 -14.97
N LEU A 19 39.62 -11.23 -15.65
CA LEU A 19 40.75 -10.30 -15.73
C LEU A 19 40.59 -9.21 -14.68
N ASN A 20 41.51 -9.25 -13.73
CA ASN A 20 41.81 -8.15 -12.82
C ASN A 20 42.42 -7.00 -13.63
N ASP A 21 41.82 -5.81 -13.56
CA ASP A 21 42.54 -4.57 -13.81
C ASP A 21 42.46 -3.64 -12.60
N SER A 22 43.66 -3.42 -12.06
CA SER A 22 43.99 -2.52 -10.97
C SER A 22 44.42 -1.16 -11.50
N ASN A 23 44.17 -0.13 -10.67
CA ASN A 23 44.73 1.23 -10.69
C ASN A 23 44.09 2.31 -11.58
N SER A 24 43.20 3.09 -10.95
CA SER A 24 43.37 4.55 -10.95
C SER A 24 42.84 5.17 -9.64
N ASN A 25 43.74 5.42 -8.71
CA ASN A 25 43.54 6.27 -7.54
C ASN A 25 43.66 7.76 -7.95
N LYS A 26 42.67 8.60 -7.62
CA LYS A 26 42.89 9.88 -6.90
C LYS A 26 41.58 10.65 -6.64
N PHE A 27 41.54 11.26 -5.45
CA PHE A 27 40.51 12.12 -4.86
C PHE A 27 39.32 11.44 -4.15
N ALA A 28 39.61 10.85 -2.98
CA ALA A 28 38.65 10.79 -1.88
C ALA A 28 39.08 11.80 -0.81
N LYS A 29 38.23 12.80 -0.57
CA LYS A 29 38.30 13.68 0.60
C LYS A 29 37.34 13.11 1.63
N GLU A 30 37.90 12.64 2.74
CA GLU A 30 37.19 12.03 3.85
C GLU A 30 36.09 12.95 4.38
N ARG A 31 34.86 12.43 4.42
CA ARG A 31 33.82 12.87 5.36
C ARG A 31 33.31 11.64 6.09
N THR A 32 33.82 11.47 7.29
CA THR A 32 33.25 10.63 8.33
C THR A 32 31.87 11.22 8.68
N VAL A 33 30.80 10.49 8.39
CA VAL A 33 29.47 10.77 8.94
C VAL A 33 29.00 9.53 9.67
N SER A 34 28.96 9.68 11.00
CA SER A 34 28.33 8.78 11.95
C SER A 34 26.83 8.70 11.68
N SER A 35 26.33 7.51 11.35
CA SER A 35 24.90 7.23 11.22
C SER A 35 24.31 7.00 12.62
N SER A 36 23.75 8.05 13.23
CA SER A 36 22.77 7.92 14.31
C SER A 36 21.38 8.14 13.72
N TYR A 37 20.57 7.08 13.69
CA TYR A 37 19.15 7.18 13.41
C TYR A 37 18.47 7.96 14.54
N ALA A 38 18.09 9.20 14.25
CA ALA A 38 17.16 9.98 15.05
C ALA A 38 15.89 10.16 14.21
N SER A 39 14.80 9.58 14.72
CA SER A 39 13.44 9.72 14.25
C SER A 39 12.90 11.09 14.63
N ASP A 40 12.73 11.98 13.66
CA ASP A 40 11.98 13.23 13.84
C ASP A 40 10.78 13.24 12.87
N ASP A 41 9.65 12.79 13.42
CA ASP A 41 8.32 13.16 12.96
C ASP A 41 8.05 14.61 13.39
N GLU A 42 8.07 15.58 12.46
CA GLU A 42 7.25 16.80 12.55
C GLU A 42 7.42 17.66 11.27
N GLU A 43 6.48 17.57 10.34
CA GLU A 43 6.22 18.67 9.41
C GLU A 43 4.76 19.13 9.56
N ASN A 44 4.62 20.15 10.39
CA ASN A 44 3.43 20.93 10.63
C ASN A 44 3.61 22.25 9.86
N ILE A 45 3.07 22.34 8.64
CA ILE A 45 3.06 23.60 7.88
C ILE A 45 2.03 24.53 8.52
N GLY A 46 2.51 25.37 9.43
CA GLY A 46 1.75 26.43 10.09
C GLY A 46 1.45 27.58 9.13
N SER A 47 0.17 27.74 8.79
CA SER A 47 -0.38 29.00 8.27
C SER A 47 -0.61 29.95 9.44
N THR A 48 0.20 31.00 9.52
CA THR A 48 0.07 32.10 10.49
C THR A 48 -1.17 32.93 10.21
N HIS A 49 -2.22 32.78 11.01
CA HIS A 49 -3.22 33.83 11.16
C HIS A 49 -3.57 34.10 12.62
N ASN A 50 -3.34 35.37 12.95
CA ASN A 50 -3.22 35.96 14.26
C ASN A 50 -4.61 36.45 14.71
N LYS A 51 -5.22 35.84 15.73
CA LYS A 51 -6.35 36.44 16.46
C LYS A 51 -6.32 36.05 17.95
N ASN A 52 -5.82 37.00 18.75
CA ASN A 52 -6.05 37.09 20.19
C ASN A 52 -7.54 36.97 20.51
N LYS A 53 -7.91 36.08 21.44
CA LYS A 53 -9.09 36.25 22.29
C LYS A 53 -8.94 35.46 23.60
N THR A 54 -8.60 36.22 24.64
CA THR A 54 -8.73 35.94 26.06
C THR A 54 -10.19 35.58 26.41
N PHE A 55 -10.45 34.49 27.13
CA PHE A 55 -11.69 34.33 27.91
C PHE A 55 -11.50 33.42 29.12
N GLN A 56 -12.34 33.65 30.13
CA GLN A 56 -12.05 33.55 31.55
C GLN A 56 -12.27 32.17 32.19
N ASN A 57 -11.51 31.94 33.25
CA ASN A 57 -11.70 30.97 34.32
C ASN A 57 -13.15 30.91 34.85
N LYS A 58 -13.67 29.69 35.05
CA LYS A 58 -14.88 29.46 35.87
C LYS A 58 -14.61 28.44 36.97
N LYS A 59 -14.95 28.87 38.19
CA LYS A 59 -14.83 28.23 39.51
C LYS A 59 -15.48 26.84 39.61
N GLN A 60 -14.82 25.96 40.34
CA GLN A 60 -15.40 24.77 41.00
C GLN A 60 -15.97 25.16 42.38
N LEU A 61 -17.06 24.47 42.77
CA LEU A 61 -17.72 24.50 44.08
C LEU A 61 -17.79 23.05 44.62
N PRO A 62 -17.56 22.79 45.91
CA PRO A 62 -17.66 21.45 46.49
C PRO A 62 -19.05 21.20 47.09
N ILE A 63 -19.52 19.94 47.03
CA ILE A 63 -20.73 19.48 47.69
C ILE A 63 -20.34 18.64 48.91
N ALA A 64 -21.02 18.94 50.02
CA ALA A 64 -20.78 18.44 51.35
C ALA A 64 -21.38 17.05 51.62
N GLU A 65 -20.78 16.45 52.64
CA GLU A 65 -20.98 15.16 53.28
C GLU A 65 -22.19 15.22 54.26
N GLU A 66 -23.06 14.19 54.27
CA GLU A 66 -24.00 13.95 55.38
C GLU A 66 -23.96 12.46 55.76
N GLN A 67 -23.32 12.17 56.88
CA GLN A 67 -23.42 10.91 57.59
C GLN A 67 -24.73 10.88 58.40
N ARG A 68 -25.40 9.72 58.44
CA ARG A 68 -26.43 9.46 59.45
C ARG A 68 -26.38 8.02 59.95
N ASP A 69 -25.89 7.87 61.16
CA ASP A 69 -25.97 6.68 62.01
C ASP A 69 -27.43 6.34 62.37
N ARG A 70 -27.80 5.07 62.29
CA ARG A 70 -28.81 4.45 63.16
C ARG A 70 -28.46 2.99 63.47
N THR A 71 -28.22 2.77 64.75
CA THR A 71 -28.12 1.49 65.46
C THR A 71 -29.50 0.83 65.61
N SER A 72 -29.54 -0.51 65.59
CA SER A 72 -30.13 -1.40 66.60
C SER A 72 -30.75 -2.71 66.06
N SER A 73 -30.29 -3.83 66.65
CA SER A 73 -31.08 -4.97 67.12
C SER A 73 -32.10 -5.66 66.20
N SER A 74 -31.78 -6.88 65.71
CA SER A 74 -32.62 -8.07 65.93
C SER A 74 -31.94 -9.36 65.41
N THR A 75 -31.26 -10.09 66.30
CA THR A 75 -30.58 -11.37 66.02
C THR A 75 -31.52 -12.56 65.81
N SER A 76 -32.83 -12.35 65.64
CA SER A 76 -33.83 -13.42 65.42
C SER A 76 -34.37 -13.47 63.97
N GLN A 77 -34.21 -12.40 63.17
CA GLN A 77 -34.63 -12.39 61.76
C GLN A 77 -33.57 -12.93 60.77
N ALA A 78 -32.33 -13.15 61.21
CA ALA A 78 -31.26 -13.58 60.33
C ALA A 78 -31.48 -14.99 59.79
N HIS A 79 -31.96 -15.92 60.62
CA HIS A 79 -32.10 -17.33 60.23
C HIS A 79 -33.12 -17.58 59.12
N TRP A 80 -34.22 -16.82 59.08
CA TRP A 80 -35.21 -16.92 57.99
C TRP A 80 -34.70 -16.36 56.65
N LYS A 81 -33.88 -15.30 56.69
CA LYS A 81 -33.27 -14.74 55.47
C LYS A 81 -32.28 -15.71 54.84
N TYR A 82 -31.46 -16.41 55.64
CA TYR A 82 -30.53 -17.41 55.14
C TYR A 82 -31.23 -18.65 54.56
N ALA A 83 -32.34 -19.09 55.16
CA ALA A 83 -33.12 -20.23 54.64
C ALA A 83 -33.75 -19.92 53.27
N CYS A 84 -34.30 -18.71 53.08
CA CYS A 84 -34.86 -18.31 51.78
C CYS A 84 -33.79 -18.19 50.70
N ILE A 85 -32.63 -17.59 51.03
CA ILE A 85 -31.50 -17.45 50.09
C ILE A 85 -30.96 -18.82 49.68
N LEU A 86 -30.79 -19.76 50.63
CA LEU A 86 -30.34 -21.11 50.31
C LEU A 86 -31.33 -21.82 49.37
N SER A 87 -32.65 -21.73 49.61
CA SER A 87 -33.66 -22.35 48.74
C SER A 87 -33.66 -21.78 47.31
N ALA A 88 -33.44 -20.47 47.17
CA ALA A 88 -33.36 -19.81 45.87
C ALA A 88 -32.11 -20.25 45.09
N ILE A 89 -30.97 -20.40 45.78
CA ILE A 89 -29.72 -20.91 45.18
C ILE A 89 -29.90 -22.35 44.72
N THR A 90 -30.50 -23.24 45.52
CA THR A 90 -30.75 -24.63 45.09
C THR A 90 -31.72 -24.68 43.90
N TYR A 91 -32.75 -23.82 43.88
CA TYR A 91 -33.68 -23.76 42.75
C TYR A 91 -32.98 -23.29 41.46
N VAL A 92 -32.14 -22.25 41.52
CA VAL A 92 -31.38 -21.76 40.36
C VAL A 92 -30.36 -22.81 39.88
N LEU A 93 -29.66 -23.49 40.79
CA LEU A 93 -28.68 -24.51 40.41
C LEU A 93 -29.36 -25.75 39.79
N THR A 94 -30.49 -26.19 40.33
CA THR A 94 -31.24 -27.33 39.78
C THR A 94 -31.87 -27.00 38.42
N PHE A 95 -32.43 -25.79 38.24
CA PHE A 95 -32.96 -25.34 36.96
C PHE A 95 -31.87 -25.19 35.90
N SER A 96 -30.70 -24.67 36.28
CA SER A 96 -29.53 -24.55 35.37
C SER A 96 -29.02 -25.93 34.94
N PHE A 97 -29.01 -26.91 35.85
CA PHE A 97 -28.56 -28.28 35.53
C PHE A 97 -29.54 -29.01 34.60
N ILE A 98 -30.85 -28.78 34.75
CA ILE A 98 -31.88 -29.33 33.86
C ILE A 98 -31.80 -28.66 32.48
N ALA A 99 -31.63 -27.34 32.42
CA ALA A 99 -31.45 -26.62 31.15
C ALA A 99 -30.17 -27.07 30.41
N PHE A 100 -29.07 -27.27 31.14
CA PHE A 100 -27.82 -27.77 30.57
C PHE A 100 -27.97 -29.19 30.01
N ARG A 101 -28.61 -30.11 30.75
CA ARG A 101 -28.87 -31.48 30.24
C ARG A 101 -29.77 -31.51 29.00
N LYS A 102 -30.73 -30.60 28.90
CA LYS A 102 -31.61 -30.50 27.73
C LYS A 102 -30.89 -29.89 26.51
N ALA A 103 -29.89 -29.03 26.73
CA ALA A 103 -29.01 -28.56 25.68
C ALA A 103 -28.01 -29.64 25.22
N SER A 104 -27.53 -30.50 26.12
CA SER A 104 -26.57 -31.57 25.76
C SER A 104 -27.18 -32.75 24.99
N SER A 105 -28.51 -32.84 24.86
CA SER A 105 -29.17 -33.90 24.09
C SER A 105 -29.51 -33.51 22.66
N SER A 106 -29.10 -32.32 22.18
CA SER A 106 -29.19 -32.03 20.75
C SER A 106 -28.10 -32.82 20.04
N SER A 107 -28.54 -33.82 19.28
CA SER A 107 -27.83 -34.48 18.19
C SER A 107 -26.51 -33.81 17.82
N SER A 108 -25.39 -34.53 17.98
CA SER A 108 -24.11 -34.12 17.41
C SER A 108 -24.36 -33.64 15.98
N PRO A 109 -24.11 -32.35 15.67
CA PRO A 109 -24.16 -31.90 14.29
C PRO A 109 -23.21 -32.82 13.53
N GLN A 110 -23.75 -33.51 12.53
CA GLN A 110 -22.92 -34.26 11.61
C GLN A 110 -21.87 -33.28 11.11
N LEU A 111 -20.62 -33.57 11.43
CA LEU A 111 -19.45 -32.84 10.99
C LEU A 111 -19.57 -32.80 9.46
N LEU A 112 -20.03 -31.66 8.92
CA LEU A 112 -19.98 -31.42 7.50
C LEU A 112 -18.52 -31.63 7.13
N SER A 113 -18.23 -32.61 6.29
CA SER A 113 -16.89 -32.87 5.77
C SER A 113 -16.33 -31.53 5.28
N THR A 114 -15.31 -31.05 5.98
CA THR A 114 -14.58 -29.81 5.67
C THR A 114 -13.53 -30.05 4.58
N ASP A 115 -13.71 -31.10 3.76
CA ASP A 115 -12.69 -31.56 2.81
C ASP A 115 -12.49 -30.61 1.61
N ASP A 116 -13.32 -29.57 1.47
CA ASP A 116 -13.14 -28.51 0.46
C ASP A 116 -12.71 -27.16 1.07
N ALA A 117 -12.14 -27.15 2.28
CA ALA A 117 -11.31 -26.03 2.67
C ALA A 117 -10.01 -26.11 1.85
N GLN A 118 -10.04 -25.60 0.61
CA GLN A 118 -8.83 -25.43 -0.21
C GLN A 118 -7.78 -24.72 0.64
N ALA A 119 -6.79 -25.48 1.09
CA ALA A 119 -5.69 -24.94 1.85
C ALA A 119 -5.00 -23.90 0.98
N TYR A 120 -4.82 -22.70 1.53
CA TYR A 120 -4.15 -21.64 0.79
C TYR A 120 -2.75 -22.12 0.38
N THR A 121 -2.49 -22.06 -0.93
CA THR A 121 -1.18 -22.41 -1.49
C THR A 121 -0.41 -21.12 -1.73
N ARG A 122 0.66 -20.89 -0.97
CA ARG A 122 1.54 -19.74 -1.15
C ARG A 122 2.22 -19.79 -2.51
N SER A 123 2.19 -18.69 -3.24
CA SER A 123 3.02 -18.52 -4.44
C SER A 123 4.50 -18.48 -4.05
N ASN A 124 5.35 -19.01 -4.92
CA ASN A 124 6.81 -18.83 -4.81
C ASN A 124 7.28 -17.48 -5.37
N ILE A 125 6.34 -16.63 -5.78
CA ILE A 125 6.56 -15.28 -6.31
C ILE A 125 5.78 -14.29 -5.44
N ILE A 126 6.46 -13.22 -5.01
CA ILE A 126 5.83 -12.03 -4.43
C ILE A 126 5.85 -10.94 -5.50
N PHE A 127 4.69 -10.32 -5.72
CA PHE A 127 4.55 -9.25 -6.69
C PHE A 127 4.72 -7.90 -6.00
N GLY A 128 5.71 -7.11 -6.42
CA GLY A 128 5.91 -5.75 -5.95
C GLY A 128 5.39 -4.75 -6.96
N HIS A 129 4.38 -3.97 -6.63
CA HIS A 129 3.95 -2.84 -7.46
C HIS A 129 4.69 -1.58 -7.06
N LEU A 130 5.50 -1.06 -7.99
CA LEU A 130 6.17 0.22 -7.83
C LEU A 130 5.16 1.34 -7.96
N HIS A 131 4.75 1.87 -6.81
CA HIS A 131 3.75 2.92 -6.73
C HIS A 131 4.32 4.25 -7.23
N MET A 132 4.41 4.43 -8.54
CA MET A 132 4.86 5.69 -9.14
C MET A 132 3.86 6.80 -8.81
N ALA A 133 4.37 7.99 -8.49
CA ALA A 133 3.47 9.08 -8.12
C ALA A 133 2.62 9.47 -9.33
N LYS A 134 1.32 9.71 -9.11
CA LYS A 134 0.39 10.15 -10.15
C LYS A 134 0.12 9.12 -11.25
N THR A 135 0.41 7.84 -11.03
CA THR A 135 0.02 6.74 -11.92
C THR A 135 -1.06 5.88 -11.27
N GLY A 136 -2.02 6.46 -10.54
CA GLY A 136 -3.17 5.70 -10.03
C GLY A 136 -2.91 4.73 -8.87
N GLY A 137 -1.66 4.52 -8.45
CA GLY A 137 -1.32 3.44 -7.50
C GLY A 137 -2.04 3.45 -6.13
N THR A 138 -2.53 4.59 -5.64
CA THR A 138 -3.41 4.64 -4.44
C THR A 138 -4.74 3.92 -4.71
N THR A 139 -5.33 4.16 -5.88
CA THR A 139 -6.56 3.51 -6.32
C THR A 139 -6.32 2.04 -6.59
N LEU A 140 -5.24 1.70 -7.32
CA LEU A 140 -4.90 0.30 -7.60
C LEU A 140 -4.69 -0.47 -6.31
N ASN A 141 -3.83 0.01 -5.40
CA ASN A 141 -3.59 -0.68 -4.13
C ASN A 141 -4.89 -0.88 -3.33
N GLY A 142 -5.78 0.11 -3.33
CA GLY A 142 -7.09 -0.02 -2.70
C GLY A 142 -7.97 -1.09 -3.35
N ILE A 143 -7.99 -1.18 -4.68
CA ILE A 143 -8.70 -2.24 -5.44
C ILE A 143 -8.10 -3.60 -5.10
N MET A 144 -6.76 -3.73 -5.19
CA MET A 144 -6.05 -4.98 -4.90
C MET A 144 -6.36 -5.46 -3.49
N ALA A 145 -6.22 -4.60 -2.47
CA ALA A 145 -6.51 -4.95 -1.09
C ALA A 145 -7.98 -5.28 -0.81
N ASN A 146 -8.91 -4.69 -1.58
CA ASN A 146 -10.33 -4.99 -1.47
C ASN A 146 -10.69 -6.34 -2.11
N ARG A 147 -9.96 -6.77 -3.15
CA ARG A 147 -10.27 -7.97 -3.94
C ARG A 147 -9.45 -9.20 -3.55
N PHE A 148 -8.20 -9.04 -3.11
CA PHE A 148 -7.26 -10.14 -2.87
C PHE A 148 -6.76 -10.20 -1.42
N GLU A 149 -6.52 -11.42 -0.93
CA GLU A 149 -5.89 -11.65 0.36
C GLU A 149 -4.42 -11.22 0.34
N ARG A 150 -3.82 -10.98 1.51
CA ARG A 150 -2.37 -10.76 1.67
C ARG A 150 -1.76 -9.66 0.77
N VAL A 151 -2.55 -8.62 0.50
CA VAL A 151 -2.09 -7.36 -0.10
C VAL A 151 -1.60 -6.42 0.98
N CYS A 152 -0.36 -5.97 0.84
CA CYS A 152 0.34 -5.13 1.80
C CYS A 152 0.73 -3.79 1.21
N GLY A 153 0.26 -2.69 1.80
CA GLY A 153 0.62 -1.37 1.33
C GLY A 153 0.07 -0.23 2.16
N ASN A 154 0.61 0.96 1.93
CA ASN A 154 0.29 2.14 2.75
C ASN A 154 -1.01 2.86 2.34
N LYS A 155 -1.63 2.43 1.24
CA LYS A 155 -2.90 2.96 0.71
C LYS A 155 -3.97 1.88 0.48
N GLY A 156 -3.72 0.70 1.02
CA GLY A 156 -4.52 -0.49 0.84
C GLY A 156 -3.82 -1.63 1.54
N TYR A 157 -4.49 -2.21 2.54
CA TYR A 157 -4.02 -3.40 3.23
C TYR A 157 -5.23 -4.33 3.39
N SER A 158 -5.06 -5.60 2.99
CA SER A 158 -6.17 -6.57 2.90
C SER A 158 -6.96 -6.71 4.20
N TYR A 159 -6.29 -6.72 5.37
CA TYR A 159 -6.96 -6.93 6.66
C TYR A 159 -8.08 -5.92 6.95
N ASP A 160 -7.96 -4.67 6.49
CA ASP A 160 -8.92 -3.59 6.78
C ASP A 160 -9.71 -3.10 5.56
N ALA A 161 -9.32 -3.52 4.34
CA ALA A 161 -9.83 -2.93 3.11
C ALA A 161 -11.35 -3.05 2.92
N TYR A 162 -11.98 -4.15 3.38
CA TYR A 162 -13.43 -4.35 3.24
C TYR A 162 -14.20 -3.27 4.03
N LEU A 163 -13.91 -3.15 5.33
CA LEU A 163 -14.57 -2.18 6.20
C LEU A 163 -14.24 -0.74 5.77
N ALA A 164 -13.02 -0.50 5.30
CA ALA A 164 -12.63 0.80 4.78
C ALA A 164 -13.42 1.21 3.53
N ASN A 165 -13.76 0.27 2.65
CA ASN A 165 -14.57 0.54 1.46
C ASN A 165 -16.07 0.67 1.79
N GLU A 166 -16.62 -0.18 2.66
CA GLU A 166 -18.02 -0.06 3.12
C GLU A 166 -18.29 1.32 3.74
N ARG A 167 -17.40 1.81 4.62
CA ARG A 167 -17.51 3.16 5.18
C ARG A 167 -17.43 4.26 4.12
N ALA A 168 -16.64 4.05 3.07
CA ALA A 168 -16.55 4.99 1.96
C ALA A 168 -17.86 5.05 1.16
N LYS A 169 -18.54 3.90 0.97
CA LYS A 169 -19.88 3.86 0.36
C LYS A 169 -20.89 4.63 1.21
N GLU A 170 -20.95 4.34 2.50
CA GLU A 170 -21.85 5.04 3.43
C GLU A 170 -21.62 6.56 3.39
N ALA A 171 -20.36 7.00 3.43
CA ALA A 171 -20.01 8.41 3.33
C ALA A 171 -20.38 9.04 1.97
N SER A 172 -20.33 8.28 0.87
CA SER A 172 -20.72 8.77 -0.46
C SER A 172 -22.23 9.01 -0.62
N HIS A 173 -23.05 8.34 0.20
CA HIS A 173 -24.51 8.54 0.21
C HIS A 173 -24.96 9.73 1.06
N VAL A 174 -24.11 10.23 1.97
CA VAL A 174 -24.41 11.43 2.74
C VAL A 174 -24.15 12.65 1.84
N THR A 175 -25.19 13.09 1.14
CA THR A 175 -25.18 14.24 0.21
C THR A 175 -24.97 15.59 0.91
N ASP A 176 -24.98 15.62 2.23
CA ASP A 176 -24.79 16.84 2.99
C ASP A 176 -23.31 17.23 2.98
N LYS A 177 -23.04 18.29 2.19
CA LYS A 177 -21.75 18.96 2.00
C LYS A 177 -21.06 19.46 3.28
N GLU A 178 -21.66 19.26 4.45
CA GLU A 178 -20.93 19.37 5.72
C GLU A 178 -20.03 18.15 5.90
N SER A 179 -18.95 18.19 5.13
CA SER A 179 -17.74 17.38 5.22
C SER A 179 -17.76 16.45 6.42
N ILE A 180 -18.12 15.18 6.20
CA ILE A 180 -17.46 14.10 6.93
C ILE A 180 -15.98 14.27 6.56
N LYS A 181 -15.28 15.10 7.32
CA LYS A 181 -13.84 15.06 7.41
C LYS A 181 -13.61 13.65 7.93
N LEU A 182 -13.36 12.69 7.03
CA LEU A 182 -12.58 11.51 7.37
C LEU A 182 -11.22 12.07 7.81
N SER A 183 -11.17 12.54 9.06
CA SER A 183 -10.29 13.63 9.49
C SER A 183 -8.94 13.16 9.97
N SER A 184 -8.58 11.92 9.70
CA SER A 184 -7.24 11.44 10.00
C SER A 184 -6.47 11.25 8.71
N LYS A 185 -5.32 11.92 8.61
CA LYS A 185 -4.26 11.69 7.63
C LYS A 185 -3.94 10.18 7.47
N TYR A 186 -4.25 9.40 8.52
CA TYR A 186 -4.19 7.95 8.62
C TYR A 186 -5.53 7.40 9.13
N GLY A 187 -6.33 6.83 8.24
CA GLY A 187 -7.53 6.05 8.58
C GLY A 187 -7.28 4.56 8.34
N HIS A 188 -8.32 3.74 8.46
CA HIS A 188 -8.25 2.31 8.12
C HIS A 188 -7.87 2.04 6.66
N ASP A 189 -7.99 3.05 5.80
CA ASP A 189 -7.57 3.01 4.41
C ASP A 189 -6.10 3.39 4.17
N ARG A 190 -5.41 3.88 5.19
CA ARG A 190 -4.03 4.38 5.11
C ARG A 190 -3.22 3.92 6.32
N VAL A 191 -2.53 2.81 6.15
CA VAL A 191 -1.63 2.29 7.17
C VAL A 191 -0.35 3.13 7.20
N LYS A 192 0.07 3.54 8.39
CA LYS A 192 1.34 4.26 8.58
C LYS A 192 2.50 3.35 8.17
N LYS A 193 3.54 3.92 7.54
CA LYS A 193 4.74 3.15 7.12
C LYS A 193 5.37 2.38 8.28
N SER A 194 5.49 3.02 9.45
CA SER A 194 6.03 2.38 10.66
C SER A 194 5.23 1.12 11.05
N THR A 195 3.91 1.17 10.98
CA THR A 195 3.05 0.01 11.25
C THR A 195 3.22 -1.09 10.20
N ILE A 196 3.37 -0.75 8.92
CA ILE A 196 3.63 -1.75 7.87
C ILE A 196 4.96 -2.47 8.14
N TYR A 197 5.99 -1.72 8.51
CA TYR A 197 7.31 -2.30 8.82
C TYR A 197 7.32 -3.11 10.12
N GLU A 198 6.49 -2.73 11.10
CA GLU A 198 6.29 -3.52 12.32
C GLU A 198 5.55 -4.83 12.05
N ILE A 199 4.51 -4.80 11.22
CA ILE A 199 3.78 -6.01 10.78
C ILE A 199 4.70 -6.91 9.95
N GLY A 200 5.55 -6.29 9.12
CA GLY A 200 6.43 -6.98 8.20
C GLY A 200 5.74 -7.33 6.88
N PHE A 201 6.43 -8.15 6.08
CA PHE A 201 6.00 -8.55 4.74
C PHE A 201 5.86 -10.07 4.59
N GLU A 202 5.87 -10.80 5.72
CA GLU A 202 6.07 -12.25 5.76
C GLU A 202 4.89 -13.07 5.25
N ASP A 203 3.73 -12.43 5.18
CA ASP A 203 2.46 -12.99 4.74
C ASP A 203 1.88 -12.13 3.61
N CYS A 204 2.73 -11.51 2.79
CA CYS A 204 2.32 -10.71 1.65
C CYS A 204 2.58 -11.45 0.34
N ASP A 205 1.57 -11.53 -0.53
CA ASP A 205 1.77 -12.00 -1.92
C ASP A 205 1.90 -10.81 -2.89
N TYR A 206 1.38 -9.65 -2.49
CA TYR A 206 1.42 -8.42 -3.26
C TYR A 206 1.78 -7.23 -2.38
N ILE A 207 2.81 -6.48 -2.77
CA ILE A 207 3.32 -5.34 -2.00
C ILE A 207 3.21 -4.08 -2.85
N SER A 208 2.53 -3.05 -2.35
CA SER A 208 2.40 -1.75 -3.03
C SER A 208 2.62 -0.60 -2.05
N THR A 209 3.87 -0.16 -1.93
CA THR A 209 4.29 0.90 -1.01
C THR A 209 4.79 2.14 -1.76
N GLU A 210 4.56 3.32 -1.17
CA GLU A 210 5.09 4.60 -1.66
C GLU A 210 6.56 4.80 -1.25
N GLU A 211 7.44 3.84 -1.56
CA GLU A 211 8.87 3.95 -1.21
C GLU A 211 9.64 4.78 -2.22
N GLU A 212 10.20 5.89 -1.73
CA GLU A 212 10.90 6.90 -2.52
C GLU A 212 12.31 6.48 -2.91
N ASN A 213 12.92 5.59 -2.13
CA ASN A 213 14.26 5.10 -2.37
C ASN A 213 14.20 3.68 -2.94
N PRO A 214 14.62 3.44 -4.20
CA PRO A 214 14.58 2.12 -4.81
C PRO A 214 15.53 1.14 -4.10
N GLN A 215 16.55 1.65 -3.39
CA GLN A 215 17.40 0.83 -2.55
C GLN A 215 16.61 0.10 -1.46
N TRP A 216 15.48 0.64 -0.99
CA TRP A 216 14.62 -0.04 -0.02
C TRP A 216 14.12 -1.39 -0.55
N TRP A 217 13.73 -1.49 -1.82
CA TRP A 217 13.33 -2.77 -2.41
C TRP A 217 14.48 -3.76 -2.41
N ILE A 218 15.68 -3.31 -2.79
CA ILE A 218 16.89 -4.14 -2.81
C ILE A 218 17.26 -4.61 -1.39
N ASP A 219 17.19 -3.73 -0.40
CA ASP A 219 17.58 -4.05 0.98
C ASP A 219 16.61 -5.03 1.65
N ASN A 220 15.31 -4.93 1.34
CA ASN A 220 14.28 -5.75 1.97
C ASN A 220 13.99 -7.06 1.21
N PHE A 221 14.13 -7.05 -0.11
CA PHE A 221 13.72 -8.17 -0.97
C PHE A 221 14.78 -8.61 -1.97
N GLY A 222 15.83 -7.80 -2.16
CA GLY A 222 16.95 -8.19 -3.00
C GLY A 222 17.70 -9.38 -2.41
N VAL A 223 18.49 -10.04 -3.26
CA VAL A 223 19.44 -11.09 -2.86
C VAL A 223 18.87 -12.43 -2.39
N GLY A 224 17.63 -12.82 -2.79
CA GLY A 224 17.11 -14.19 -2.64
C GLY A 224 17.01 -14.72 -1.20
N ARG A 225 17.14 -13.83 -0.20
CA ARG A 225 17.10 -14.17 1.23
C ARG A 225 15.70 -14.12 1.82
N PHE A 226 14.76 -13.45 1.16
CA PHE A 226 13.39 -13.34 1.63
C PHE A 226 12.64 -14.66 1.35
N HIS A 227 12.00 -15.22 2.38
CA HIS A 227 11.23 -16.47 2.33
C HIS A 227 11.85 -17.66 1.58
N ASN A 228 13.02 -18.13 2.03
CA ASN A 228 13.52 -19.46 1.64
C ASN A 228 13.56 -19.68 0.11
N GLY A 229 13.95 -18.66 -0.65
CA GLY A 229 14.05 -18.72 -2.12
C GLY A 229 12.84 -18.19 -2.89
N THR A 230 11.89 -17.53 -2.22
CA THR A 230 10.78 -16.82 -2.89
C THR A 230 11.34 -15.68 -3.74
N VAL A 231 10.90 -15.60 -4.99
CA VAL A 231 11.34 -14.58 -5.95
C VAL A 231 10.43 -13.37 -5.87
N MET A 232 10.97 -12.17 -6.09
CA MET A 232 10.17 -10.96 -6.25
C MET A 232 10.17 -10.51 -7.71
N GLU A 233 8.98 -10.23 -8.24
CA GLU A 233 8.75 -9.61 -9.54
C GLU A 233 8.19 -8.20 -9.32
N LEU A 234 8.82 -7.17 -9.90
CA LEU A 234 8.39 -5.78 -9.76
C LEU A 234 7.58 -5.35 -10.98
N HIS A 235 6.40 -4.77 -10.75
CA HIS A 235 5.52 -4.25 -11.78
C HIS A 235 5.50 -2.72 -11.74
N VAL A 236 5.80 -2.10 -12.88
CA VAL A 236 5.86 -0.65 -13.05
C VAL A 236 4.69 -0.19 -13.93
N PRO A 237 3.78 0.67 -13.42
CA PRO A 237 2.77 1.30 -14.26
C PRO A 237 3.45 2.30 -15.18
N CYS A 238 3.34 2.11 -16.49
CA CYS A 238 3.91 3.00 -17.49
C CYS A 238 2.86 3.94 -18.06
N ARG A 239 3.15 5.24 -18.06
CA ARG A 239 2.26 6.31 -18.52
C ARG A 239 2.99 7.18 -19.52
N ASP A 240 2.26 7.72 -20.50
CA ASP A 240 2.79 8.71 -21.43
C ASP A 240 3.54 9.84 -20.69
N PRO A 241 4.81 10.12 -21.03
CA PRO A 241 5.64 11.09 -20.30
C PRO A 241 5.03 12.47 -20.16
N ILE A 242 4.38 12.98 -21.22
CA ILE A 242 3.79 14.33 -21.22
C ILE A 242 2.51 14.36 -20.40
N ASP A 243 1.63 13.39 -20.60
CA ASP A 243 0.39 13.29 -19.81
C ASP A 243 0.68 13.07 -18.32
N HIS A 244 1.72 12.30 -17.99
CA HIS A 244 2.21 12.10 -16.63
C HIS A 244 2.77 13.40 -16.04
N LEU A 245 3.69 14.06 -16.75
CA LEU A 245 4.26 15.35 -16.33
C LEU A 245 3.16 16.37 -16.01
N MET A 246 2.16 16.54 -16.89
CA MET A 246 1.06 17.47 -16.65
C MET A 246 0.21 17.08 -15.44
N SER A 247 0.05 15.77 -15.18
CA SER A 247 -0.58 15.29 -13.95
C SER A 247 0.24 15.62 -12.70
N GLN A 248 1.57 15.68 -12.80
CA GLN A 248 2.44 16.09 -11.70
C GLN A 248 2.43 17.62 -11.51
N CYS A 249 2.46 18.40 -12.59
CA CYS A 249 2.29 19.86 -12.51
C CYS A 249 0.97 20.27 -11.82
N ASN A 250 -0.14 19.63 -12.19
CA ASN A 250 -1.46 19.86 -11.58
C ASN A 250 -1.47 19.59 -10.07
N TYR A 251 -0.64 18.66 -9.59
CA TYR A 251 -0.51 18.37 -8.16
C TYR A 251 0.07 19.54 -7.36
N PHE A 252 1.16 20.13 -7.87
CA PHE A 252 1.83 21.25 -7.23
C PHE A 252 1.24 22.61 -7.59
N HIS A 253 0.22 22.63 -8.44
CA HIS A 253 -0.35 23.87 -8.99
C HIS A 253 0.70 24.69 -9.75
N HIS A 254 1.57 23.98 -10.48
CA HIS A 254 2.54 24.59 -11.38
C HIS A 254 2.04 24.55 -12.82
N THR A 255 2.49 25.53 -13.60
CA THR A 255 2.31 25.59 -15.04
C THR A 255 3.68 25.56 -15.70
N ILE A 256 3.80 24.81 -16.79
CA ILE A 256 5.01 24.83 -17.64
C ILE A 256 5.09 26.21 -18.30
N ASP A 257 6.30 26.75 -18.39
CA ASP A 257 6.55 28.05 -19.02
C ASP A 257 6.71 27.87 -20.53
N CYS A 258 5.58 27.83 -21.26
CA CYS A 258 5.57 27.62 -22.71
C CYS A 258 6.11 28.82 -23.51
N ASP A 259 6.34 29.96 -22.86
CA ASP A 259 6.84 31.20 -23.45
C ASP A 259 8.26 31.53 -22.97
N ALA A 260 8.95 30.55 -22.37
CA ALA A 260 10.33 30.68 -21.92
C ALA A 260 11.25 31.15 -23.06
N GLU A 261 12.14 32.09 -22.75
CA GLU A 261 13.04 32.71 -23.75
C GLU A 261 14.04 31.72 -24.36
N ASN A 262 14.33 30.62 -23.64
CA ASN A 262 15.31 29.61 -24.02
C ASN A 262 14.97 28.25 -23.41
N ASP A 263 15.58 27.20 -23.95
CA ASP A 263 15.31 25.80 -23.56
C ASP A 263 15.67 25.50 -22.10
N LYS A 264 16.71 26.14 -21.56
CA LYS A 264 17.11 25.94 -20.16
C LYS A 264 16.01 26.40 -19.20
N ASP A 265 15.39 27.54 -19.47
CA ASP A 265 14.28 28.05 -18.64
C ASP A 265 13.01 27.20 -18.82
N PHE A 266 12.75 26.73 -20.04
CA PHE A 266 11.68 25.77 -20.32
C PHE A 266 11.86 24.47 -19.50
N PHE A 267 13.04 23.83 -19.55
CA PHE A 267 13.32 22.60 -18.80
C PHE A 267 13.29 22.81 -17.28
N LYS A 268 13.79 23.95 -16.79
CA LYS A 268 13.67 24.31 -15.37
C LYS A 268 12.20 24.44 -14.93
N SER A 269 11.29 24.82 -15.83
CA SER A 269 9.85 24.84 -15.53
C SER A 269 9.26 23.42 -15.44
N ILE A 270 9.77 22.48 -16.25
CA ILE A 270 9.39 21.06 -16.22
C ILE A 270 9.84 20.40 -14.92
N GLU A 271 11.09 20.61 -14.51
CA GLU A 271 11.67 20.02 -13.29
C GLU A 271 10.87 20.38 -12.02
N LYS A 272 10.29 21.59 -11.96
CA LYS A 272 9.41 22.01 -10.84
C LYS A 272 8.18 21.12 -10.69
N CYS A 273 7.76 20.44 -11.75
CA CYS A 273 6.62 19.56 -11.69
C CYS A 273 6.95 18.17 -11.11
N TYR A 274 8.22 17.79 -10.97
CA TYR A 274 8.60 16.42 -10.61
C TYR A 274 8.07 15.99 -9.24
N VAL A 275 7.27 14.92 -9.22
CA VAL A 275 6.75 14.31 -7.99
C VAL A 275 7.33 12.90 -7.85
N TYR A 276 8.27 12.71 -6.91
CA TYR A 276 8.81 11.40 -6.53
C TYR A 276 9.21 10.50 -7.71
N LEU A 277 9.84 11.05 -8.75
CA LEU A 277 10.33 10.27 -9.90
C LEU A 277 11.43 9.27 -9.51
N GLY A 278 12.12 9.52 -8.39
CA GLY A 278 13.18 8.64 -7.87
C GLY A 278 12.70 7.29 -7.33
N ARG A 279 11.39 7.00 -7.30
CA ARG A 279 10.85 5.70 -6.87
C ARG A 279 11.32 4.52 -7.72
N TYR A 280 11.68 4.78 -8.98
CA TYR A 280 12.26 3.79 -9.89
C TYR A 280 13.73 4.09 -10.13
N SER A 281 14.52 3.04 -10.32
CA SER A 281 15.86 3.12 -10.91
C SER A 281 16.18 1.87 -11.71
N HIS A 282 16.97 2.00 -12.78
CA HIS A 282 17.47 0.87 -13.59
C HIS A 282 18.23 -0.16 -12.75
N ARG A 283 18.78 0.24 -11.60
CA ARG A 283 19.42 -0.69 -10.64
C ARG A 283 18.50 -1.83 -10.20
N LEU A 284 17.18 -1.60 -10.17
CA LEU A 284 16.22 -2.64 -9.82
C LEU A 284 16.23 -3.82 -10.80
N ARG A 285 16.50 -3.59 -12.08
CA ARG A 285 16.60 -4.64 -13.13
C ARG A 285 17.73 -5.62 -12.89
N HIS A 286 18.74 -5.25 -12.10
CA HIS A 286 19.85 -6.15 -11.74
C HIS A 286 19.52 -7.08 -10.56
N HIS A 287 18.42 -6.82 -9.85
CA HIS A 287 18.05 -7.53 -8.64
C HIS A 287 16.69 -8.24 -8.75
N PHE A 288 15.82 -7.80 -9.64
CA PHE A 288 14.44 -8.26 -9.79
C PHE A 288 14.10 -8.50 -11.26
N GLY A 289 13.15 -9.39 -11.52
CA GLY A 289 12.40 -9.36 -12.77
C GLY A 289 11.51 -8.13 -12.74
N VAL A 290 11.81 -7.12 -13.56
CA VAL A 290 11.06 -5.86 -13.60
C VAL A 290 10.26 -5.81 -14.89
N LYS A 291 8.93 -5.80 -14.75
CA LYS A 291 7.97 -5.75 -15.84
C LYS A 291 7.17 -4.46 -15.81
N CYS A 292 6.55 -4.13 -16.93
CA CYS A 292 5.67 -2.97 -17.05
C CYS A 292 4.27 -3.35 -17.48
N PHE A 293 3.36 -2.40 -17.34
CA PHE A 293 2.04 -2.45 -17.94
C PHE A 293 1.56 -1.04 -18.27
N ASP A 294 0.66 -0.92 -19.24
CA ASP A 294 0.04 0.35 -19.59
C ASP A 294 -0.89 0.84 -18.45
N PHE A 295 -0.62 2.04 -17.94
CA PHE A 295 -1.42 2.73 -16.93
C PHE A 295 -2.91 2.82 -17.31
N HIS A 296 -3.25 2.92 -18.60
CA HIS A 296 -4.65 2.98 -19.03
C HIS A 296 -5.41 1.67 -18.77
N GLN A 297 -4.69 0.58 -18.54
CA GLN A 297 -5.23 -0.76 -18.27
C GLN A 297 -5.03 -1.20 -16.81
N GLU A 298 -4.52 -0.30 -15.96
CA GLU A 298 -4.17 -0.55 -14.55
C GLU A 298 -5.36 -1.10 -13.73
N PHE A 299 -6.57 -0.58 -13.95
CA PHE A 299 -7.75 -0.95 -13.17
C PHE A 299 -8.63 -2.02 -13.83
N THR A 300 -8.20 -2.56 -14.97
CA THR A 300 -8.94 -3.58 -15.72
C THR A 300 -8.03 -4.78 -15.98
N THR A 301 -7.35 -4.78 -17.13
CA THR A 301 -6.52 -5.90 -17.61
C THR A 301 -5.48 -6.31 -16.58
N TYR A 302 -4.82 -5.34 -15.93
CA TYR A 302 -3.81 -5.63 -14.92
C TYR A 302 -4.41 -6.30 -13.67
N VAL A 303 -5.56 -5.84 -13.17
CA VAL A 303 -6.23 -6.48 -12.02
C VAL A 303 -6.66 -7.91 -12.37
N ASP A 304 -7.17 -8.13 -13.58
CA ASP A 304 -7.59 -9.46 -14.04
C ASP A 304 -6.41 -10.39 -14.28
N LEU A 305 -5.26 -9.86 -14.71
CA LEU A 305 -4.00 -10.61 -14.75
C LEU A 305 -3.62 -11.06 -13.33
N MET A 306 -3.59 -10.13 -12.38
CA MET A 306 -3.23 -10.45 -11.00
C MET A 306 -4.23 -11.40 -10.33
N ALA A 307 -5.50 -11.40 -10.74
CA ALA A 307 -6.50 -12.34 -10.23
C ALA A 307 -6.19 -13.82 -10.52
N LYS A 308 -5.33 -14.09 -11.52
CA LYS A 308 -4.86 -15.45 -11.81
C LYS A 308 -3.79 -15.92 -10.81
N GLU A 309 -3.05 -14.98 -10.25
CA GLU A 309 -1.90 -15.23 -9.38
C GLU A 309 -2.23 -15.07 -7.89
N LEU A 310 -3.17 -14.17 -7.57
CA LEU A 310 -3.53 -13.82 -6.21
C LEU A 310 -4.82 -14.49 -5.77
N GLN A 311 -4.88 -14.89 -4.50
CA GLN A 311 -6.08 -15.46 -3.92
C GLN A 311 -7.14 -14.37 -3.71
N GLU A 312 -8.33 -14.55 -4.28
CA GLU A 312 -9.48 -13.68 -3.99
C GLU A 312 -9.91 -13.76 -2.53
N ARG A 313 -10.40 -12.63 -2.01
CA ARG A 313 -10.90 -12.55 -0.64
C ARG A 313 -12.23 -13.25 -0.50
N ARG A 314 -12.47 -13.75 0.71
CA ARG A 314 -13.80 -14.28 1.09
C ARG A 314 -14.90 -13.22 0.98
N PHE A 315 -14.58 -11.97 1.33
CA PHE A 315 -15.52 -10.86 1.28
C PHE A 315 -14.93 -9.71 0.49
N ILE A 316 -15.62 -9.34 -0.58
CA ILE A 316 -15.25 -8.24 -1.47
C ILE A 316 -16.34 -7.18 -1.36
N SER A 317 -15.95 -5.93 -1.13
CA SER A 317 -16.89 -4.82 -1.06
C SER A 317 -17.03 -4.16 -2.44
N GLU A 318 -18.17 -4.35 -3.11
CA GLU A 318 -18.43 -3.78 -4.46
C GLU A 318 -19.59 -2.76 -4.49
N PRO A 319 -19.47 -1.64 -5.24
CA PRO A 319 -18.30 -1.22 -6.00
C PRO A 319 -17.17 -0.70 -5.10
N TYR A 320 -15.93 -0.75 -5.59
CA TYR A 320 -14.83 -0.01 -4.96
C TYR A 320 -15.05 1.50 -5.10
N ILE A 321 -14.98 2.23 -3.99
CA ILE A 321 -15.15 3.69 -3.98
C ILE A 321 -13.79 4.36 -4.18
N LYS A 322 -13.56 4.84 -5.41
CA LYS A 322 -12.35 5.55 -5.79
C LYS A 322 -12.16 6.82 -4.95
N ARG A 323 -10.95 6.99 -4.42
CA ARG A 323 -10.55 8.19 -3.68
C ARG A 323 -9.67 9.07 -4.56
N GLU A 324 -10.25 10.14 -5.10
CA GLU A 324 -9.48 11.10 -5.88
C GLU A 324 -8.55 11.89 -4.98
N THR A 325 -7.24 11.81 -5.25
CA THR A 325 -6.22 12.57 -4.52
C THR A 325 -5.86 13.88 -5.20
N ASN A 326 -6.34 14.10 -6.43
CA ASN A 326 -5.93 15.22 -7.27
C ASN A 326 -7.14 16.05 -7.64
N ARG A 327 -6.90 17.35 -7.88
CA ARG A 327 -7.93 18.21 -8.48
C ARG A 327 -8.20 17.76 -9.92
N PRO A 328 -9.43 17.94 -10.43
CA PRO A 328 -9.74 17.73 -11.83
C PRO A 328 -8.77 18.52 -12.72
N ARG A 329 -8.22 17.86 -13.74
CA ARG A 329 -7.28 18.45 -14.69
C ARG A 329 -8.06 19.03 -15.88
N ASN A 330 -7.73 20.24 -16.29
CA ASN A 330 -8.29 20.84 -17.50
C ASN A 330 -7.22 20.92 -18.59
N LYS A 331 -7.20 19.92 -19.48
CA LYS A 331 -6.23 19.87 -20.59
C LYS A 331 -6.32 21.10 -21.49
N ALA A 332 -7.52 21.67 -21.68
CA ALA A 332 -7.69 22.83 -22.57
C ALA A 332 -7.02 24.11 -22.04
N SER A 333 -6.74 24.20 -20.73
CA SER A 333 -6.03 25.33 -20.13
C SER A 333 -4.51 25.15 -20.06
N GLU A 334 -4.00 23.97 -20.41
CA GLU A 334 -2.57 23.65 -20.34
C GLU A 334 -1.89 24.05 -21.66
N CYS A 335 -0.99 25.04 -21.63
CA CYS A 335 -0.42 25.65 -22.84
C CYS A 335 0.33 24.67 -23.76
N ILE A 336 0.91 23.61 -23.21
CA ILE A 336 1.77 22.68 -23.96
C ILE A 336 0.98 21.91 -25.03
N TRP A 337 -0.32 21.65 -24.84
CA TRP A 337 -1.11 20.86 -25.81
C TRP A 337 -1.36 21.56 -27.14
N GLY A 338 -1.25 22.90 -27.17
CA GLY A 338 -1.33 23.68 -28.41
C GLY A 338 0.02 23.85 -29.12
N ARG A 339 1.11 23.31 -28.55
CA ARG A 339 2.50 23.56 -28.96
C ARG A 339 3.24 22.24 -29.17
N GLN A 340 3.01 21.62 -30.34
CA GLN A 340 3.60 20.33 -30.69
C GLN A 340 5.14 20.34 -30.60
N ASP A 341 5.76 21.46 -30.96
CA ASP A 341 7.20 21.70 -30.82
C ASP A 341 7.69 21.54 -29.36
N LEU A 342 6.90 22.00 -28.39
CA LEU A 342 7.22 21.89 -26.97
C LEU A 342 6.90 20.51 -26.41
N ILE A 343 5.87 19.82 -26.93
CA ILE A 343 5.55 18.44 -26.55
C ILE A 343 6.72 17.52 -26.91
N GLU A 344 7.22 17.61 -28.15
CA GLU A 344 8.33 16.79 -28.63
C GLU A 344 9.60 17.09 -27.83
N LYS A 345 9.93 18.38 -27.68
CA LYS A 345 11.08 18.82 -26.89
C LYS A 345 11.02 18.36 -25.43
N ALA A 346 9.86 18.48 -24.78
CA ALA A 346 9.68 18.00 -23.41
C ALA A 346 9.82 16.48 -23.33
N ARG A 347 9.25 15.74 -24.30
CA ARG A 347 9.30 14.27 -24.31
C ARG A 347 10.73 13.78 -24.46
N GLU A 348 11.48 14.33 -25.40
CA GLU A 348 12.89 14.02 -25.61
C GLU A 348 13.70 14.28 -24.33
N TYR A 349 13.56 15.47 -23.74
CA TYR A 349 14.22 15.79 -22.48
C TYR A 349 13.86 14.81 -21.34
N LEU A 350 12.59 14.43 -21.20
CA LEU A 350 12.14 13.46 -20.20
C LEU A 350 12.74 12.07 -20.41
N LEU A 351 12.79 11.59 -21.67
CA LEU A 351 13.41 10.31 -22.02
C LEU A 351 14.93 10.35 -21.82
N GLU A 352 15.60 11.48 -22.05
CA GLU A 352 17.04 11.57 -21.83
C GLU A 352 17.42 11.64 -20.34
N ASN A 353 16.58 12.25 -19.50
CA ASN A 353 16.97 12.65 -18.14
C ASN A 353 16.26 11.90 -17.01
N VAL A 354 15.29 11.02 -17.30
CA VAL A 354 14.50 10.31 -16.27
C VAL A 354 14.43 8.81 -16.55
N GLU A 355 15.10 8.01 -15.72
CA GLU A 355 15.20 6.55 -15.86
C GLU A 355 13.85 5.84 -15.97
N TYR A 356 12.83 6.32 -15.25
CA TYR A 356 11.48 5.75 -15.31
C TYR A 356 10.87 5.85 -16.72
N TYR A 357 11.02 7.00 -17.40
CA TYR A 357 10.48 7.16 -18.74
C TYR A 357 11.27 6.36 -19.76
N GLN A 358 12.60 6.26 -19.60
CA GLN A 358 13.45 5.38 -20.43
C GLN A 358 12.98 3.93 -20.34
N PHE A 359 12.81 3.42 -19.11
CA PHE A 359 12.35 2.06 -18.89
C PHE A 359 10.98 1.82 -19.52
N CYS A 360 10.05 2.75 -19.36
CA CYS A 360 8.71 2.59 -19.93
C CYS A 360 8.69 2.61 -21.46
N ASP A 361 9.54 3.43 -22.10
CA ASP A 361 9.67 3.48 -23.55
C ASP A 361 10.27 2.18 -24.11
N GLU A 362 11.24 1.59 -23.41
CA GLU A 362 11.83 0.29 -23.76
C GLU A 362 10.87 -0.88 -23.50
N CYS A 363 10.11 -0.82 -22.40
CA CYS A 363 9.38 -1.98 -21.89
C CYS A 363 8.02 -2.18 -22.57
N ILE A 364 7.25 -1.12 -22.83
CA ILE A 364 5.94 -1.25 -23.46
C ILE A 364 6.11 -1.79 -24.89
N GLY A 365 5.44 -2.91 -25.22
CA GLY A 365 5.66 -3.60 -26.49
C GLY A 365 6.70 -4.72 -26.46
N SER A 366 7.47 -4.86 -25.38
CA SER A 366 8.52 -5.88 -25.21
C SER A 366 8.00 -7.17 -24.57
N GLU A 367 8.89 -8.14 -24.32
CA GLU A 367 8.58 -9.35 -23.54
C GLU A 367 8.34 -9.07 -22.05
N ASP A 368 8.82 -7.93 -21.55
CA ASP A 368 8.60 -7.47 -20.17
C ASP A 368 7.28 -6.68 -20.03
N ASP A 369 6.52 -6.47 -21.11
CA ASP A 369 5.15 -5.96 -21.06
C ASP A 369 4.20 -7.08 -20.62
N LEU A 370 3.64 -6.95 -19.41
CA LEU A 370 2.76 -7.94 -18.79
C LEU A 370 1.56 -8.32 -19.67
N ILE A 371 1.07 -7.39 -20.48
CA ILE A 371 -0.13 -7.62 -21.29
C ILE A 371 0.23 -8.48 -22.50
N ILE A 372 1.38 -8.22 -23.12
CA ILE A 372 1.87 -9.00 -24.27
C ILE A 372 2.29 -10.39 -23.82
N ALA A 373 3.02 -10.49 -22.71
CA ALA A 373 3.48 -11.77 -22.17
C ALA A 373 2.35 -12.73 -21.76
N SER A 374 1.13 -12.22 -21.59
CA SER A 374 -0.04 -13.00 -21.16
C SER A 374 -0.88 -13.58 -22.31
N ASN A 375 -0.61 -13.17 -23.55
CA ASN A 375 -1.27 -13.67 -24.78
C ASN A 375 -0.39 -14.70 -25.48
#